data_AF-A0A7J3BHL1-F1
#
_entry.id   AF-A0A7J3BHL1-F1
#
_cell.length_a   1.000
_cell.length_b   1.000
_cell.length_c   1.000
_cell.angle_alpha   90.00
_cell.angle_beta   90.00
_cell.angle_gamma   90.00
#
_symmetry.space_group_name_H-M   'P 1'
#
loop_
_entity.id
_entity.type
_entity.pdbx_description
1 polymer ?
#
loop_
_entity_poly.entity_id
_entity_poly.type
_entity_poly.pdbx_seq_one_letter_code
_entity_poly.pdbx_strand_id
1 'polypeptide(L)'
;MPRAKKCYIVAGDINLYSLQRYKVAGESMLMVEVPRKDKVVEDVIRAKLRRNIRNVMVSMAITENYIYLLSHEDALSVAFLYSVYLYARQRGVEARMYHVTSVDPEEVLPEEVRRVGEAWTRRRLSNEEIVKLRSKYITRDLLDVLIFKPKQ
;
A
#
# COMPACT_ATOMS: atom_id res chain seq x y z
N MET A 1 28.32 20.66 3.47
CA MET A 1 27.69 19.35 3.78
C MET A 1 26.18 19.51 3.71
N PRO A 2 25.43 18.71 2.94
CA PRO A 2 23.98 18.82 2.93
C PRO A 2 23.43 18.40 4.31
N ARG A 3 22.69 19.29 4.95
CA ARG A 3 22.02 19.02 6.24
C ARG A 3 20.99 17.91 6.04
N ALA A 4 21.06 16.86 6.85
CA ALA A 4 19.99 15.87 6.97
C ALA A 4 18.67 16.60 7.27
N LYS A 5 17.76 16.62 6.30
CA LYS A 5 16.43 17.21 6.48
C LYS A 5 15.63 16.26 7.36
N LYS A 6 15.08 16.81 8.45
CA LYS A 6 14.26 16.11 9.44
C LYS A 6 13.16 15.30 8.74
N CYS A 7 13.17 13.97 8.92
CA CYS A 7 12.05 13.11 8.58
C CYS A 7 10.95 13.38 9.62
N TYR A 8 9.85 13.99 9.20
CA TYR A 8 8.68 14.14 10.04
C TYR A 8 7.81 12.90 9.85
N ILE A 9 7.97 11.92 10.74
CA ILE A 9 6.89 10.95 10.95
C ILE A 9 5.73 11.78 11.48
N VAL A 10 4.73 12.07 10.63
CA VAL A 10 3.48 12.67 11.07
C VAL A 10 2.78 11.60 11.91
N ALA A 11 3.14 11.55 13.19
CA ALA A 11 2.47 10.82 14.25
C ALA A 11 1.13 11.52 14.54
N GLY A 12 0.22 11.45 13.59
CA GLY A 12 -1.21 11.50 13.86
C GLY A 12 -1.67 10.05 13.96
N ASP A 13 -1.65 9.51 15.18
CA ASP A 13 -2.15 8.17 15.54
C ASP A 13 -1.41 6.96 14.93
N ILE A 14 -0.08 7.04 14.78
CA ILE A 14 0.71 5.80 14.81
C ILE A 14 0.67 5.32 16.26
N ASN A 15 -0.06 4.24 16.48
CA ASN A 15 0.05 3.45 17.68
C ASN A 15 1.48 2.88 17.72
N LEU A 16 2.42 3.67 18.28
CA LEU A 16 3.84 3.36 18.43
C LEU A 16 4.07 2.05 19.22
N TYR A 17 3.03 1.55 19.89
CA TYR A 17 3.00 0.23 20.52
C TYR A 17 3.07 -0.95 19.54
N SER A 18 2.85 -0.75 18.24
CA SER A 18 2.95 -1.83 17.24
C SER A 18 4.37 -2.07 16.74
N LEU A 19 5.29 -1.11 16.88
CA LEU A 19 6.68 -1.25 16.41
C LEU A 19 7.54 -2.17 17.29
N GLN A 20 7.13 -2.47 18.52
CA GLN A 20 7.86 -3.34 19.45
C GLN A 20 7.54 -4.84 19.31
N ARG A 21 6.72 -5.25 18.33
CA ARG A 21 6.39 -6.68 18.10
C ARG A 21 6.71 -7.20 16.70
N TYR A 22 7.51 -6.49 15.90
CA TYR A 22 8.00 -7.05 14.64
C TYR A 22 9.12 -8.04 14.93
N LYS A 23 8.75 -9.30 15.13
CA LYS A 23 9.64 -10.45 14.98
C LYS A 23 10.01 -10.50 13.49
N VAL A 24 11.12 -9.86 13.15
CA VAL A 24 11.68 -9.86 11.79
C VAL A 24 12.24 -11.24 11.49
N ALA A 25 11.40 -12.16 11.04
CA ALA A 25 11.81 -13.44 10.48
C ALA A 25 10.65 -14.04 9.66
N GLY A 26 10.54 -13.67 8.38
CA GLY A 26 9.79 -14.45 7.39
C GLY A 26 8.62 -13.78 6.65
N GLU A 27 8.27 -12.53 6.95
CA GLU A 27 7.12 -11.86 6.31
C GLU A 27 7.59 -10.77 5.33
N SER A 28 7.28 -10.95 4.05
CA SER A 28 7.53 -9.96 3.00
C SER A 28 6.47 -8.84 3.01
N MET A 29 6.87 -7.65 2.56
CA MET A 29 6.05 -6.44 2.59
C MET A 29 5.89 -5.84 1.19
N LEU A 30 4.73 -5.24 0.95
CA LEU A 30 4.45 -4.41 -0.20
C LEU A 30 4.46 -2.94 0.19
N MET A 31 5.02 -2.11 -0.67
CA MET A 31 5.08 -0.66 -0.48
C MET A 31 4.58 0.08 -1.70
N VAL A 32 3.85 1.17 -1.48
CA VAL A 32 3.53 2.18 -2.50
C VAL A 32 4.22 3.48 -2.16
N GLU A 33 4.97 4.01 -3.12
CA GLU A 33 5.58 5.34 -3.08
C GLU A 33 4.77 6.29 -3.96
N VAL A 34 4.40 7.44 -3.42
CA VAL A 34 3.66 8.49 -4.14
C VAL A 34 4.39 9.83 -3.99
N PRO A 35 4.85 10.45 -5.09
CA PRO A 35 5.37 11.81 -5.06
C PRO A 35 4.38 12.83 -4.50
N ARG A 36 4.83 13.70 -3.60
CA ARG A 36 4.05 14.80 -3.00
C ARG A 36 3.97 16.02 -3.91
N LYS A 37 3.58 15.79 -5.16
CA LYS A 37 3.40 16.85 -6.18
C LYS A 37 1.95 17.33 -6.28
N ASP A 38 0.99 16.53 -5.80
CA ASP A 38 -0.44 16.87 -5.80
C ASP A 38 -1.02 16.75 -4.39
N LYS A 39 -1.46 17.88 -3.84
CA LYS A 39 -2.07 17.96 -2.50
C LYS A 39 -3.41 17.22 -2.42
N VAL A 40 -4.17 17.19 -3.51
CA VAL A 40 -5.45 16.46 -3.57
C VAL A 40 -5.20 14.96 -3.41
N VAL A 41 -4.13 14.44 -4.02
CA VAL A 41 -3.73 13.04 -3.85
C VAL A 41 -3.39 12.74 -2.39
N GLU A 42 -2.59 13.60 -1.75
CA GLU A 42 -2.26 13.44 -0.32
C GLU A 42 -3.51 13.45 0.57
N ASP A 43 -4.40 14.42 0.38
CA ASP A 43 -5.61 14.58 1.20
C ASP A 43 -6.54 13.37 1.05
N VAL A 44 -6.70 12.85 -0.18
CA VAL A 44 -7.50 11.66 -0.45
C VAL A 44 -6.89 10.42 0.19
N ILE A 45 -5.57 10.22 0.10
CA ILE A 45 -4.88 9.10 0.75
C ILE A 45 -5.11 9.14 2.26
N ARG A 46 -4.87 10.29 2.90
CA ARG A 46 -5.07 10.48 4.35
C ARG A 46 -6.51 10.22 4.77
N ALA A 47 -7.47 10.80 4.06
CA ALA A 47 -8.89 10.62 4.34
C ALA A 47 -9.35 9.18 4.12
N LYS A 48 -8.79 8.49 3.12
CA LYS A 48 -9.09 7.08 2.85
C LYS A 48 -8.51 6.18 3.93
N LEU A 49 -7.27 6.37 4.36
CA LEU A 49 -6.65 5.59 5.43
C LEU A 49 -7.42 5.78 6.75
N ARG A 50 -7.71 7.03 7.14
CA ARG A 50 -8.47 7.33 8.36
C ARG A 50 -9.82 6.62 8.42
N ARG A 51 -10.55 6.59 7.30
CA ARG A 51 -11.86 5.91 7.21
C ARG A 51 -11.77 4.39 7.32
N ASN A 52 -10.61 3.81 7.02
CA ASN A 52 -10.43 2.36 6.92
C ASN A 52 -9.42 1.79 7.91
N ILE A 53 -8.95 2.58 8.89
CA ILE A 53 -7.90 2.19 9.84
C ILE A 53 -8.24 0.93 10.67
N ARG A 54 -9.54 0.60 10.81
CA ARG A 54 -10.00 -0.62 11.49
C ARG A 54 -10.08 -1.85 10.56
N ASN A 55 -10.01 -1.64 9.25
CA ASN A 55 -10.16 -2.68 8.24
C ASN A 55 -8.82 -3.07 7.63
N VAL A 56 -7.88 -2.14 7.50
CA VAL A 56 -6.58 -2.38 6.85
C VAL A 56 -5.42 -2.22 7.83
N MET A 57 -4.37 -3.01 7.62
CA MET A 57 -3.11 -2.95 8.35
C MET A 57 -2.07 -2.23 7.48
N VAL A 58 -2.22 -0.91 7.33
CA VAL A 58 -1.34 -0.07 6.50
C VAL A 58 -0.63 0.96 7.38
N SER A 59 0.70 0.98 7.29
CA SER A 59 1.53 2.04 7.86
C SER A 59 1.76 3.13 6.80
N MET A 60 1.80 4.39 7.22
CA MET A 60 2.04 5.52 6.32
C MET A 60 3.16 6.41 6.87
N ALA A 61 4.18 6.69 6.05
CA ALA A 61 5.26 7.61 6.34
C ALA A 61 5.29 8.74 5.30
N ILE A 62 5.61 9.97 5.73
CA ILE A 62 5.53 11.15 4.87
C ILE A 62 6.82 11.93 4.99
N THR A 63 7.46 12.18 3.86
CA THR A 63 8.67 13.00 3.74
C THR A 63 8.34 14.31 3.06
N GLU A 64 9.33 15.20 2.88
CA GLU A 64 9.17 16.42 2.09
C GLU A 64 8.64 16.12 0.67
N ASN A 65 9.12 15.03 0.05
CA ASN A 65 8.91 14.76 -1.38
C ASN A 65 7.98 13.59 -1.66
N TYR A 66 7.73 12.70 -0.71
CA TYR A 66 7.04 11.42 -0.94
C TYR A 66 6.14 11.01 0.22
N ILE A 67 5.08 10.27 -0.12
CA ILE A 67 4.25 9.49 0.80
C ILE A 67 4.58 8.02 0.54
N TYR A 68 4.88 7.30 1.62
CA TYR A 68 5.10 5.87 1.62
C TYR A 68 3.97 5.19 2.35
N LEU A 69 3.35 4.19 1.73
CA LEU A 69 2.39 3.31 2.37
C LEU A 69 2.92 1.88 2.34
N LEU A 70 2.87 1.19 3.46
CA LEU A 70 3.45 -0.14 3.62
C LEU A 70 2.46 -1.07 4.29
N SER A 71 2.43 -2.31 3.84
CA SER A 71 1.63 -3.36 4.47
C SER A 71 2.26 -4.73 4.28
N HIS A 72 1.86 -5.66 5.14
CA HIS A 72 2.08 -7.08 4.92
C HIS A 72 1.20 -7.56 3.77
N GLU A 73 1.44 -8.78 3.32
CA GLU A 73 0.76 -9.36 2.16
C GLU A 73 -0.66 -9.86 2.45
N ASP A 74 -1.38 -9.19 3.36
CA ASP A 74 -2.81 -9.41 3.53
C ASP A 74 -3.59 -8.77 2.37
N ALA A 75 -4.52 -9.51 1.80
CA ALA A 75 -5.11 -9.17 0.51
C ALA A 75 -5.90 -7.85 0.54
N LEU A 76 -6.54 -7.52 1.67
CA LEU A 76 -7.34 -6.31 1.79
C LEU A 76 -6.47 -5.06 1.90
N SER A 77 -5.40 -5.11 2.69
CA SER A 77 -4.43 -4.00 2.77
C SER A 77 -3.67 -3.84 1.47
N VAL A 78 -3.33 -4.93 0.77
CA VAL A 78 -2.73 -4.82 -0.56
C VAL A 78 -3.71 -4.22 -1.58
N ALA A 79 -5.00 -4.59 -1.54
CA ALA A 79 -6.02 -3.94 -2.36
C ALA A 79 -6.13 -2.44 -2.05
N PHE A 80 -5.98 -2.05 -0.78
CA PHE A 80 -5.89 -0.65 -0.38
C PHE A 80 -4.67 0.04 -1.00
N LEU A 81 -3.47 -0.56 -0.90
CA LEU A 81 -2.25 -0.05 -1.51
C LEU A 81 -2.42 0.13 -3.03
N TYR A 82 -2.94 -0.89 -3.71
CA TYR A 82 -3.19 -0.83 -5.16
C TYR A 82 -4.18 0.28 -5.54
N SER A 83 -5.22 0.49 -4.73
CA SER A 83 -6.16 1.60 -4.95
C SER A 83 -5.49 2.98 -4.84
N VAL A 84 -4.52 3.14 -3.93
CA VAL A 84 -3.76 4.40 -3.79
C VAL A 84 -2.84 4.60 -4.99
N TYR A 85 -2.13 3.54 -5.40
CA TYR A 85 -1.31 3.52 -6.61
C TYR A 85 -2.11 3.96 -7.84
N LEU A 86 -3.29 3.35 -8.08
CA LEU A 86 -4.15 3.68 -9.20
C LEU A 86 -4.67 5.12 -9.14
N TYR A 87 -5.15 5.56 -7.97
CA TYR A 87 -5.68 6.91 -7.82
C TYR A 87 -4.61 7.98 -8.12
N ALA A 88 -3.39 7.80 -7.62
CA ALA A 88 -2.27 8.69 -7.91
C ALA A 88 -1.97 8.73 -9.42
N ARG A 89 -1.89 7.58 -10.08
CA ARG A 89 -1.63 7.52 -11.53
C ARG A 89 -2.75 8.13 -12.37
N GLN A 90 -4.01 7.94 -11.99
CA GLN A 90 -5.17 8.60 -12.63
C GLN A 90 -5.11 10.14 -12.54
N ARG A 91 -4.41 10.66 -11.51
CA ARG A 91 -4.17 12.10 -11.31
C ARG A 91 -2.88 12.60 -11.97
N GLY A 92 -2.18 11.75 -12.73
CA GLY A 92 -0.90 12.09 -13.36
C GLY A 92 0.29 12.08 -12.40
N VAL A 93 0.13 11.52 -11.20
CA VAL A 93 1.22 11.35 -10.24
C VAL A 93 1.86 9.98 -10.43
N GLU A 94 3.18 9.97 -10.68
CA GLU A 94 3.96 8.76 -10.94
C GLU A 94 4.20 7.94 -9.67
N ALA A 95 3.16 7.23 -9.21
CA ALA A 95 3.27 6.29 -8.10
C ALA A 95 3.95 4.98 -8.53
N ARG A 96 4.68 4.37 -7.59
CA ARG A 96 5.42 3.11 -7.80
C ARG A 96 5.08 2.11 -6.71
N MET A 97 5.06 0.82 -7.06
CA MET A 97 4.87 -0.27 -6.10
C MET A 97 6.13 -1.14 -6.03
N TYR A 98 6.41 -1.65 -4.82
CA TYR A 98 7.61 -2.42 -4.53
C TYR A 98 7.29 -3.66 -3.69
N HIS A 99 7.96 -4.76 -4.02
CA HIS A 99 8.12 -5.98 -3.22
C HIS A 99 9.59 -6.41 -3.30
N VAL A 100 10.40 -6.04 -2.31
CA VAL A 100 11.88 -6.08 -2.32
C VAL A 100 12.52 -5.19 -3.41
N THR A 101 11.98 -5.23 -4.64
CA THR A 101 12.32 -4.44 -5.82
C THR A 101 11.04 -3.83 -6.43
N SER A 102 11.17 -2.97 -7.45
CA SER A 102 9.99 -2.41 -8.12
C SER A 102 9.23 -3.50 -8.88
N VAL A 103 7.90 -3.50 -8.76
CA VAL A 103 7.02 -4.47 -9.41
C VAL A 103 5.93 -3.76 -10.19
N ASP A 104 5.46 -4.39 -11.26
CA ASP A 104 4.21 -4.01 -11.90
C ASP A 104 3.04 -4.70 -11.15
N PRO A 105 2.21 -3.95 -10.39
CA PRO A 105 1.09 -4.53 -9.69
C PRO A 105 0.08 -5.23 -10.60
N GLU A 106 -0.02 -4.85 -11.87
CA GLU A 106 -0.94 -5.51 -12.82
C GLU A 106 -0.49 -6.94 -13.15
N GLU A 107 0.82 -7.20 -13.09
CA GLU A 107 1.40 -8.50 -13.40
C GLU A 107 1.54 -9.41 -12.18
N VAL A 108 1.68 -8.82 -10.98
CA VAL A 108 1.98 -9.58 -9.75
C VAL A 108 0.78 -9.73 -8.82
N LEU A 109 -0.19 -8.81 -8.83
CA LEU A 109 -1.31 -8.89 -7.90
C LEU A 109 -2.39 -9.85 -8.41
N PRO A 110 -2.94 -10.71 -7.53
CA PRO A 110 -4.09 -11.54 -7.87
C PRO A 110 -5.24 -10.70 -8.42
N GLU A 111 -5.95 -11.23 -9.42
CA GLU A 111 -7.04 -10.53 -10.09
C GLU A 111 -8.10 -10.01 -9.11
N GLU A 112 -8.43 -10.79 -8.10
CA GLU A 112 -9.40 -10.40 -7.08
C GLU A 112 -8.96 -9.17 -6.28
N VAL A 113 -7.68 -9.10 -5.92
CA VAL A 113 -7.08 -7.95 -5.22
C VAL A 113 -7.08 -6.73 -6.13
N ARG A 114 -6.76 -6.90 -7.40
CA ARG A 114 -6.80 -5.81 -8.40
C ARG A 114 -8.21 -5.26 -8.56
N ARG A 115 -9.20 -6.13 -8.77
CA ARG A 115 -10.61 -5.76 -8.93
C ARG A 115 -11.14 -4.98 -7.73
N VAL A 116 -10.83 -5.43 -6.50
CA VAL A 116 -11.24 -4.71 -5.30
C VAL A 116 -10.52 -3.37 -5.18
N GLY A 117 -9.21 -3.32 -5.47
CA GLY A 117 -8.45 -2.07 -5.46
C GLY A 117 -8.98 -1.04 -6.46
N GLU A 118 -9.30 -1.46 -7.69
CA GLU A 118 -9.94 -0.64 -8.73
C GLU A 118 -11.29 -0.10 -8.26
N ALA A 119 -12.17 -0.98 -7.75
CA ALA A 119 -13.47 -0.57 -7.22
C ALA A 119 -13.30 0.46 -6.08
N TRP A 120 -12.30 0.25 -5.22
CA TRP A 120 -12.03 1.12 -4.09
C TRP A 120 -11.50 2.50 -4.49
N THR A 121 -11.01 2.68 -5.72
CA THR A 121 -10.66 4.03 -6.23
C THR A 121 -11.90 4.89 -6.47
N ARG A 122 -13.01 4.27 -6.84
CA ARG A 122 -14.24 4.96 -7.30
C ARG A 122 -15.33 5.02 -6.22
N ARG A 123 -15.40 4.00 -5.35
CA ARG A 123 -16.45 3.87 -4.34
C ARG A 123 -15.95 3.29 -3.03
N ARG A 124 -16.82 3.31 -2.02
CA ARG A 124 -16.64 2.51 -0.80
C ARG A 124 -16.83 1.02 -1.12
N LEU A 125 -16.09 0.17 -0.40
CA LEU A 125 -16.30 -1.27 -0.48
C LEU A 125 -17.57 -1.69 0.26
N SER A 126 -18.20 -2.75 -0.23
CA SER A 126 -19.25 -3.45 0.51
C SER A 126 -18.63 -4.27 1.65
N ASN A 127 -19.45 -4.63 2.65
CA ASN A 127 -19.00 -5.52 3.71
C ASN A 127 -18.57 -6.90 3.17
N GLU A 128 -19.23 -7.39 2.12
CA GLU A 128 -18.89 -8.65 1.46
C GLU A 128 -17.48 -8.61 0.86
N GLU A 129 -17.12 -7.53 0.15
CA GLU A 129 -15.78 -7.35 -0.40
C GLU A 129 -14.71 -7.28 0.70
N ILE A 130 -15.01 -6.58 1.79
CA ILE A 130 -14.12 -6.48 2.96
C ILE A 130 -13.90 -7.86 3.56
N VAL A 131 -14.98 -8.58 3.90
CA VAL A 131 -14.90 -9.90 4.56
C VAL A 131 -14.16 -10.91 3.69
N LYS A 132 -14.40 -10.89 2.38
CA LYS A 132 -13.79 -11.83 1.43
C LYS A 132 -12.26 -11.72 1.36
N LEU A 133 -11.71 -10.52 1.49
CA LEU A 133 -10.26 -10.31 1.45
C LEU A 133 -9.59 -10.29 2.84
N ARG A 134 -10.34 -10.01 3.91
CA ARG A 134 -9.77 -9.80 5.26
C ARG A 134 -8.99 -11.00 5.82
N SER A 135 -9.32 -12.21 5.39
CA SER A 135 -8.68 -13.46 5.86
C SER A 135 -7.71 -14.06 4.85
N LYS A 136 -7.42 -13.36 3.74
CA LYS A 136 -6.55 -13.87 2.68
C LYS A 136 -5.16 -13.24 2.75
N TYR A 137 -4.16 -14.06 2.45
CA TYR A 137 -2.79 -13.63 2.21
C TYR A 137 -2.43 -13.92 0.76
N ILE A 138 -1.62 -13.05 0.14
CA ILE A 138 -1.20 -13.18 -1.26
C ILE A 138 0.26 -13.59 -1.43
N THR A 139 0.93 -13.97 -0.33
CA THR A 139 2.35 -14.38 -0.33
C THR A 139 2.64 -15.43 -1.38
N ARG A 140 1.78 -16.45 -1.49
CA ARG A 140 1.97 -17.52 -2.46
C ARG A 140 1.85 -17.01 -3.90
N ASP A 141 0.81 -16.24 -4.20
CA ASP A 141 0.60 -15.66 -5.53
C ASP A 141 1.79 -14.78 -5.96
N LEU A 142 2.32 -13.99 -5.03
CA LEU A 142 3.50 -13.15 -5.27
C LEU A 142 4.74 -13.99 -5.53
N LEU A 143 5.02 -15.02 -4.73
CA LEU A 143 6.17 -15.89 -4.93
C LEU A 143 6.08 -16.67 -6.25
N ASP A 144 4.88 -17.16 -6.60
CA ASP A 144 4.63 -17.85 -7.86
C ASP A 144 4.99 -16.96 -9.06
N VAL A 145 4.61 -15.68 -9.01
CA VAL A 145 4.94 -14.73 -10.07
C VAL A 145 6.42 -14.29 -10.04
N LEU A 146 6.95 -13.94 -8.86
CA LEU A 146 8.27 -13.32 -8.74
C LEU A 146 9.43 -14.31 -8.88
N ILE A 147 9.23 -15.58 -8.51
CA ILE A 147 10.27 -16.62 -8.60
C ILE A 147 10.16 -17.39 -9.91
N PHE A 148 8.93 -17.67 -10.39
CA PHE A 148 8.71 -18.63 -11.47
C PHE A 148 8.26 -18.02 -12.80
N LYS A 149 7.98 -16.71 -12.91
CA LYS A 149 7.89 -16.09 -14.25
C LYS A 149 9.29 -15.94 -14.83
N PRO A 150 9.61 -16.59 -15.97
CA PRO A 150 10.83 -16.27 -16.69
C PRO A 150 10.78 -14.80 -17.10
N LYS A 151 11.86 -14.05 -16.84
CA LYS A 151 12.06 -12.72 -17.43
C LYS A 151 12.02 -12.90 -18.95
N GLN A 152 10.97 -12.40 -19.59
CA GLN A 152 10.90 -12.30 -21.05
C GLN A 152 11.81 -11.17 -21.53
#